data_AF-A0A849EHF5-F1
#
_entry.id   AF-A0A849EHF5-F1
#
_cell.length_a   1.000
_cell.length_b   1.000
_cell.length_c   1.000
_cell.angle_alpha   90.00
_cell.angle_beta   90.00
_cell.angle_gamma   90.00
#
_symmetry.space_group_name_H-M   'P 1'
#
loop_
_entity.id
_entity.type
_entity.pdbx_description
1 polymer ?
#
loop_
_entity_poly.entity_id
_entity_poly.type
_entity_poly.pdbx_seq_one_letter_code
_entity_poly.pdbx_strand_id
1 'polypeptide(L)'
;MRKRKLLGLGLSLFFLALTTNAQEVAYEEYDLDNGLHVILHQDNTAPVVTTSVMYHVGGKDRTEGRTGFAHLFEHLLFEGTKNIEKGKWFEIVSSNGGQNNANTSQDRTYYYEVFPSNNLELGLWMESERMLHPIINQDGIDTQQEVVKEEKRLRYDNSPYGQLLPVLGENLFKVHPYKDPNIGYMEDLDAASLE
;
A
#
# COMPACT_ATOMS: atom_id res chain seq x y z
N MET A 1 9.83 33.38 61.88
CA MET A 1 8.82 32.31 61.98
C MET A 1 8.01 32.21 60.69
N ARG A 2 8.08 31.04 60.06
CA ARG A 2 7.11 30.42 59.13
C ARG A 2 5.99 31.32 58.59
N LYS A 3 6.00 31.59 57.29
CA LYS A 3 4.80 31.48 56.43
C LYS A 3 5.16 31.54 54.94
N ARG A 4 4.82 30.42 54.27
CA ARG A 4 4.37 30.34 52.88
C ARG A 4 5.41 30.22 51.75
N LYS A 5 6.32 29.25 51.91
CA LYS A 5 6.83 28.39 50.82
C LYS A 5 5.73 27.45 50.27
N LEU A 6 4.48 27.92 50.13
CA LEU A 6 3.30 27.07 49.89
C LEU A 6 2.62 27.31 48.53
N LEU A 7 3.08 28.26 47.72
CA LEU A 7 2.50 28.51 46.40
C LEU A 7 3.25 27.84 45.24
N GLY A 8 4.52 27.45 45.42
CA GLY A 8 5.35 26.90 44.34
C GLY A 8 5.24 25.39 44.13
N LEU A 9 4.66 24.64 45.08
CA LEU A 9 4.61 23.18 45.01
C LEU A 9 3.26 22.62 44.51
N GLY A 10 2.23 23.46 44.44
CA GLY A 10 0.89 23.05 43.99
C GLY A 10 0.73 23.00 42.46
N LEU A 11 1.54 23.78 41.72
CA LEU A 11 1.49 23.81 40.25
C LEU A 11 2.33 22.70 39.60
N SER A 12 3.30 22.14 40.31
CA SER A 12 4.17 21.07 39.79
C SER A 12 3.51 19.69 39.80
N LEU A 13 2.45 19.52 40.60
CA LEU A 13 1.68 18.27 40.71
C LEU A 13 0.47 18.22 39.77
N PHE A 14 0.17 19.31 39.06
CA PHE A 14 -0.87 19.33 38.01
C PHE A 14 -0.37 18.83 36.63
N PHE A 15 0.87 18.35 36.59
CA PHE A 15 1.44 17.63 35.43
C PHE A 15 1.42 16.11 35.60
N LEU A 16 0.72 15.60 36.63
CA LEU A 16 0.65 14.16 36.86
C LEU A 16 -0.47 13.53 36.02
N ALA A 17 -0.04 12.72 35.07
CA ALA A 17 -0.81 11.70 34.36
C ALA A 17 -1.87 12.22 33.38
N LEU A 18 -1.41 12.76 32.24
CA LEU A 18 -2.06 12.40 30.99
C LEU A 18 -1.84 10.89 30.80
N THR A 19 -2.75 10.07 31.30
CA THR A 19 -2.82 8.68 30.88
C THR A 19 -3.13 8.71 29.39
N THR A 20 -2.12 8.49 28.57
CA THR A 20 -2.30 8.16 27.16
C THR A 20 -3.03 6.83 27.14
N ASN A 21 -4.37 6.87 27.14
CA ASN A 21 -5.15 5.70 26.77
C ASN A 21 -4.94 5.53 25.28
N ALA A 22 -3.96 4.70 24.91
CA ALA A 22 -3.92 4.15 23.57
C ALA A 22 -5.14 3.25 23.44
N GLN A 23 -5.91 3.44 22.37
CA GLN A 23 -7.00 2.53 22.06
C GLN A 23 -6.39 1.15 21.84
N GLU A 24 -6.73 0.20 22.71
CA GLU A 24 -6.40 -1.20 22.49
C GLU A 24 -7.28 -1.70 21.34
N VAL A 25 -6.64 -2.15 20.26
CA VAL A 25 -7.31 -2.76 19.11
C VAL A 25 -7.26 -4.26 19.37
N ALA A 26 -8.41 -4.86 19.68
CA ALA A 26 -8.52 -6.31 19.80
C ALA A 26 -8.52 -6.95 18.41
N TYR A 27 -7.63 -7.89 18.16
CA TYR A 27 -7.54 -8.63 16.90
C TYR A 27 -7.16 -10.08 17.18
N GLU A 28 -7.47 -10.95 16.22
CA GLU A 28 -7.07 -12.35 16.20
C GLU A 28 -6.02 -12.55 15.11
N GLU A 29 -5.02 -13.38 15.38
CA GLU A 29 -4.00 -13.76 14.40
C GLU A 29 -3.96 -15.28 14.28
N TYR A 30 -3.80 -15.74 13.05
CA TYR A 30 -3.55 -17.15 12.78
C TYR A 30 -2.80 -17.32 11.46
N ASP A 31 -2.03 -18.39 11.38
CA ASP A 31 -1.33 -18.80 10.17
C ASP A 31 -2.11 -19.94 9.50
N LEU A 32 -2.31 -19.82 8.19
CA LEU A 32 -2.86 -20.89 7.37
C LEU A 32 -1.78 -21.93 7.04
N ASP A 33 -2.19 -23.15 6.69
CA ASP A 33 -1.27 -24.26 6.35
C ASP A 33 -0.31 -23.93 5.19
N ASN A 34 -0.67 -22.98 4.32
CA ASN A 34 0.16 -22.51 3.21
C ASN A 34 1.14 -21.37 3.60
N GLY A 35 1.19 -20.97 4.87
CA GLY A 35 2.06 -19.92 5.40
C GLY A 35 1.50 -18.50 5.28
N LEU A 36 0.25 -18.32 4.82
CA LEU A 36 -0.39 -17.01 4.83
C LEU A 36 -0.75 -16.61 6.26
N HIS A 37 -0.20 -15.48 6.71
CA HIS A 37 -0.52 -14.88 8.00
C HIS A 37 -1.78 -14.02 7.88
N VAL A 38 -2.77 -14.28 8.74
CA VAL A 38 -4.06 -13.59 8.72
C VAL A 38 -4.25 -12.83 10.02
N ILE A 39 -4.61 -11.55 9.89
CA ILE A 39 -5.00 -10.68 11.01
C ILE A 39 -6.48 -10.33 10.82
N LEU A 40 -7.31 -10.69 11.80
CA LEU A 40 -8.74 -10.41 11.82
C LEU A 40 -9.05 -9.41 12.94
N HIS A 41 -9.56 -8.24 12.56
CA HIS A 41 -10.12 -7.27 13.50
C HIS A 41 -11.62 -7.15 13.28
N GLN A 42 -12.42 -7.54 14.28
CA GLN A 42 -13.88 -7.40 14.22
C GLN A 42 -14.33 -6.11 14.91
N ASP A 43 -14.89 -5.19 14.12
CA ASP A 43 -15.59 -4.00 14.60
C ASP A 43 -16.99 -3.93 13.96
N ASN A 44 -18.02 -3.91 14.81
CA ASN A 44 -19.43 -3.87 14.38
C ASN A 44 -20.03 -2.45 14.45
N THR A 45 -19.22 -1.39 14.60
CA THR A 45 -19.69 0.00 14.66
C THR A 45 -20.30 0.49 13.34
N ALA A 46 -19.85 -0.04 12.20
CA ALA A 46 -20.37 0.25 10.88
C ALA A 46 -20.52 -1.03 10.06
N PRO A 47 -21.54 -1.15 9.18
CA PRO A 47 -21.79 -2.35 8.39
C PRO A 47 -20.88 -2.41 7.15
N VAL A 48 -19.58 -2.21 7.34
CA VAL A 48 -18.54 -2.24 6.29
C VAL A 48 -17.47 -3.26 6.64
N VAL A 49 -16.77 -3.74 5.62
CA VAL A 49 -15.66 -4.68 5.75
C VAL A 49 -14.52 -4.24 4.84
N THR A 50 -13.30 -4.32 5.33
CA THR A 50 -12.09 -4.14 4.52
C THR A 50 -11.42 -5.48 4.38
N THR A 51 -11.25 -5.94 3.14
CA THR A 51 -10.35 -7.05 2.82
C THR A 51 -9.09 -6.46 2.25
N SER A 52 -7.93 -6.95 2.67
CA SER A 52 -6.66 -6.44 2.16
C SER A 52 -5.57 -7.49 2.20
N VAL A 53 -4.60 -7.32 1.30
CA VAL A 53 -3.41 -8.16 1.24
C VAL A 53 -2.19 -7.26 1.20
N MET A 54 -1.23 -7.55 2.10
CA MET A 54 0.08 -6.90 2.12
C MET A 54 1.14 -7.89 1.68
N TYR A 55 1.77 -7.59 0.54
CA TYR A 55 2.91 -8.34 0.05
C TYR A 55 4.19 -7.73 0.60
N HIS A 56 5.04 -8.56 1.19
CA HIS A 56 6.37 -8.16 1.66
C HIS A 56 7.37 -8.07 0.50
N VAL A 57 7.04 -7.25 -0.50
CA VAL A 57 7.85 -6.92 -1.66
C VAL A 57 7.62 -5.46 -2.02
N GLY A 58 8.67 -4.72 -2.33
CA GLY A 58 8.56 -3.31 -2.70
C GLY A 58 9.68 -2.85 -3.63
N GLY A 59 9.85 -1.53 -3.76
CA GLY A 59 10.89 -0.93 -4.61
C GLY A 59 12.31 -1.40 -4.28
N LYS A 60 12.60 -1.76 -3.03
CA LYS A 60 13.93 -2.24 -2.61
C LYS A 60 14.30 -3.61 -3.17
N ASP A 61 13.29 -4.42 -3.50
CA ASP A 61 13.46 -5.82 -3.90
C ASP A 61 13.69 -5.94 -5.42
N ARG A 62 13.97 -4.82 -6.08
CA ARG A 62 14.26 -4.73 -7.51
C ARG A 62 15.53 -5.48 -7.92
N THR A 63 15.58 -5.84 -9.20
CA THR A 63 16.83 -6.18 -9.90
C THR A 63 17.46 -4.89 -10.46
N GLU A 64 18.78 -4.87 -10.67
CA GLU A 64 19.44 -3.78 -11.38
C GLU A 64 18.90 -3.64 -12.81
N GLY A 65 18.64 -2.40 -13.25
CA GLY A 65 18.02 -2.11 -14.56
C GLY A 65 16.53 -2.46 -14.65
N ARG A 66 15.87 -2.78 -13.52
CA ARG A 66 14.42 -3.07 -13.44
C ARG A 66 13.78 -2.34 -12.24
N THR A 67 14.11 -1.06 -12.04
CA THR A 67 13.46 -0.22 -11.01
C THR A 67 11.99 0.02 -11.36
N GLY A 68 11.16 0.27 -10.35
CA GLY A 68 9.73 0.56 -10.54
C GLY A 68 8.84 -0.66 -10.81
N PHE A 69 9.40 -1.87 -10.93
CA PHE A 69 8.61 -3.06 -11.28
C PHE A 69 7.59 -3.43 -10.21
N ALA A 70 7.91 -3.33 -8.91
CA ALA A 70 6.90 -3.57 -7.87
C ALA A 70 5.67 -2.68 -8.05
N HIS A 71 5.88 -1.41 -8.41
CA HIS A 71 4.81 -0.46 -8.73
C HIS A 71 4.11 -0.78 -10.06
N LEU A 72 4.84 -1.21 -11.09
CA LEU A 72 4.24 -1.65 -12.36
C LEU A 72 3.34 -2.88 -12.16
N PHE A 73 3.77 -3.84 -11.34
CA PHE A 73 2.94 -5.00 -10.97
C PHE A 73 1.70 -4.59 -10.15
N GLU A 74 1.79 -3.53 -9.33
CA GLU A 74 0.61 -2.93 -8.71
C GLU A 74 -0.48 -2.59 -9.73
N HIS A 75 -0.09 -1.97 -10.85
CA HIS A 75 -1.00 -1.64 -11.94
C HIS A 75 -1.47 -2.88 -12.70
N LEU A 76 -0.54 -3.75 -13.09
CA LEU A 76 -0.85 -4.94 -13.89
C LEU A 76 -1.80 -5.90 -13.16
N LEU A 77 -1.74 -5.97 -11.85
CA LEU A 77 -2.62 -6.83 -11.07
C LEU A 77 -4.08 -6.34 -10.99
N PHE A 78 -4.40 -5.17 -11.56
CA PHE A 78 -5.78 -4.73 -11.83
C PHE A 78 -6.25 -5.00 -13.26
N GLU A 79 -5.36 -5.39 -14.18
CA GLU A 79 -5.70 -5.59 -15.60
C GLU A 79 -6.57 -6.82 -15.84
N GLY A 80 -6.65 -7.77 -14.90
CA GLY A 80 -7.54 -8.92 -15.00
C GLY A 80 -6.94 -10.20 -14.45
N THR A 81 -7.81 -11.19 -14.28
CA THR A 81 -7.48 -12.54 -13.80
C THR A 81 -8.15 -13.57 -14.69
N LYS A 82 -7.90 -14.86 -14.41
CA LYS A 82 -8.59 -15.95 -15.10
C LYS A 82 -10.12 -15.84 -15.06
N ASN A 83 -10.68 -15.32 -13.97
CA ASN A 83 -12.13 -15.22 -13.79
C ASN A 83 -12.65 -13.77 -13.74
N ILE A 84 -11.78 -12.76 -13.80
CA ILE A 84 -12.14 -11.33 -13.86
C ILE A 84 -11.57 -10.75 -15.15
N GLU A 85 -12.46 -10.41 -16.09
CA GLU A 85 -12.05 -9.86 -17.38
C GLU A 85 -11.35 -8.50 -17.25
N LYS A 86 -10.58 -8.13 -18.29
CA LYS A 86 -9.88 -6.86 -18.34
C LYS A 86 -10.81 -5.66 -18.20
N GLY A 87 -10.44 -4.74 -17.31
CA GLY A 87 -11.24 -3.56 -16.96
C GLY A 87 -12.45 -3.84 -16.06
N LYS A 88 -12.74 -5.10 -15.70
CA LYS A 88 -13.90 -5.44 -14.85
C LYS A 88 -13.66 -5.33 -13.36
N TRP A 89 -12.40 -5.29 -12.90
CA TRP A 89 -12.10 -5.19 -11.47
C TRP A 89 -12.82 -4.01 -10.81
N PHE A 90 -12.61 -2.79 -11.32
CA PHE A 90 -13.23 -1.57 -10.78
C PHE A 90 -14.75 -1.54 -10.98
N GLU A 91 -15.28 -2.16 -12.04
CA GLU A 91 -16.72 -2.29 -12.28
C GLU A 91 -17.37 -3.19 -11.24
N ILE A 92 -16.75 -4.33 -10.90
CA ILE A 92 -17.23 -5.24 -9.85
C ILE A 92 -17.23 -4.51 -8.51
N VAL A 93 -16.14 -3.83 -8.16
CA VAL A 93 -16.04 -3.10 -6.88
C VAL A 93 -17.14 -2.04 -6.78
N SER A 94 -17.25 -1.17 -7.77
CA SER A 94 -18.20 -0.05 -7.75
C SER A 94 -19.66 -0.51 -7.81
N SER A 95 -19.98 -1.54 -8.61
CA SER A 95 -21.33 -2.08 -8.72
C SER A 95 -21.82 -2.75 -7.43
N ASN A 96 -20.89 -3.19 -6.56
CA ASN A 96 -21.18 -3.75 -5.25
C ASN A 96 -21.07 -2.73 -4.11
N GLY A 97 -21.04 -1.43 -4.44
CA GLY A 97 -20.98 -0.34 -3.47
C GLY A 97 -19.65 -0.21 -2.75
N GLY A 98 -18.58 -0.81 -3.28
CA GLY A 98 -17.25 -0.78 -2.70
C GLY A 98 -16.35 0.32 -3.24
N GLN A 99 -15.18 0.43 -2.61
CA GLN A 99 -14.05 1.23 -3.06
C GLN A 99 -12.78 0.40 -2.90
N ASN A 100 -11.84 0.53 -3.82
CA ASN A 100 -10.57 -0.16 -3.74
C ASN A 100 -9.42 0.79 -4.03
N ASN A 101 -8.23 0.42 -3.56
CA ASN A 101 -7.00 1.09 -3.97
C ASN A 101 -5.81 0.17 -3.70
N ALA A 102 -4.64 0.61 -4.17
CA ALA A 102 -3.37 0.00 -3.84
C ALA A 102 -2.31 1.07 -3.58
N ASN A 103 -1.16 0.64 -3.07
CA ASN A 103 0.05 1.43 -3.08
C ASN A 103 1.27 0.57 -2.81
N THR A 104 2.36 0.95 -3.47
CA THR A 104 3.68 0.39 -3.32
C THR A 104 4.59 1.36 -2.59
N SER A 105 5.41 0.81 -1.72
CA SER A 105 6.50 1.50 -1.03
C SER A 105 7.81 0.78 -1.29
N GLN A 106 8.89 1.27 -0.69
CA GLN A 106 10.17 0.57 -0.78
C GLN A 106 10.11 -0.83 -0.18
N ASP A 107 9.24 -1.10 0.80
CA ASP A 107 9.24 -2.35 1.57
C ASP A 107 8.06 -3.28 1.32
N ARG A 108 6.95 -2.75 0.83
CA ARG A 108 5.70 -3.51 0.64
C ARG A 108 4.85 -2.95 -0.48
N THR A 109 4.03 -3.82 -1.04
CA THR A 109 2.89 -3.48 -1.89
C THR A 109 1.62 -3.94 -1.18
N TYR A 110 0.63 -3.06 -1.13
CA TYR A 110 -0.61 -3.28 -0.41
C TYR A 110 -1.78 -2.97 -1.30
N TYR A 111 -2.79 -3.81 -1.19
CA TYR A 111 -4.03 -3.64 -1.89
C TYR A 111 -5.18 -3.86 -0.92
N TYR A 112 -6.29 -3.17 -1.15
CA TYR A 112 -7.47 -3.31 -0.32
C TYR A 112 -8.75 -2.96 -1.05
N GLU A 113 -9.82 -3.55 -0.55
CA GLU A 113 -11.18 -3.41 -1.02
C GLU A 113 -12.06 -3.20 0.20
N VAL A 114 -12.74 -2.07 0.23
CA VAL A 114 -13.75 -1.73 1.25
C VAL A 114 -15.12 -1.98 0.64
N PHE A 115 -15.92 -2.81 1.29
CA PHE A 115 -17.26 -3.16 0.85
C PHE A 115 -18.29 -3.01 1.98
N PRO A 116 -19.59 -2.94 1.66
CA PRO A 116 -20.63 -3.31 2.61
C PRO A 116 -20.37 -4.72 3.18
N SER A 117 -20.61 -4.91 4.47
CA SER A 117 -20.26 -6.14 5.21
C SER A 117 -20.85 -7.43 4.62
N ASN A 118 -21.97 -7.35 3.89
CA ASN A 118 -22.57 -8.50 3.18
C ASN A 118 -21.77 -8.98 1.95
N ASN A 119 -20.71 -8.27 1.56
CA ASN A 119 -19.84 -8.60 0.42
C ASN A 119 -18.43 -9.04 0.85
N LEU A 120 -18.25 -9.49 2.09
CA LEU A 120 -16.96 -10.04 2.57
C LEU A 120 -16.45 -11.19 1.66
N GLU A 121 -17.34 -12.12 1.29
CA GLU A 121 -16.98 -13.25 0.42
C GLU A 121 -16.47 -12.77 -0.95
N LEU A 122 -17.08 -11.73 -1.50
CA LEU A 122 -16.63 -11.12 -2.75
C LEU A 122 -15.23 -10.52 -2.60
N GLY A 123 -14.97 -9.76 -1.53
CA GLY A 123 -13.65 -9.19 -1.26
C GLY A 123 -12.56 -10.25 -1.15
N LEU A 124 -12.80 -11.31 -0.35
CA LEU A 124 -11.87 -12.44 -0.22
C LEU A 124 -11.64 -13.17 -1.54
N TRP A 125 -12.69 -13.39 -2.34
CA TRP A 125 -12.58 -14.02 -3.65
C TRP A 125 -11.74 -13.19 -4.62
N MET A 126 -11.99 -11.88 -4.71
CA MET A 126 -11.21 -10.98 -5.57
C MET A 126 -9.72 -11.01 -5.20
N GLU A 127 -9.40 -10.94 -3.90
CA GLU A 127 -8.01 -11.06 -3.43
C GLU A 127 -7.35 -12.37 -3.81
N SER A 128 -8.08 -13.48 -3.67
CA SER A 128 -7.59 -14.79 -4.07
C SER A 128 -7.31 -14.88 -5.57
N GLU A 129 -8.15 -14.26 -6.40
CA GLU A 129 -7.98 -14.21 -7.85
C GLU A 129 -6.74 -13.42 -8.26
N ARG A 130 -6.51 -12.26 -7.62
CA ARG A 130 -5.32 -11.44 -7.89
C ARG A 130 -4.02 -12.14 -7.45
N MET A 131 -4.08 -12.89 -6.36
CA MET A 131 -2.92 -13.61 -5.84
C MET A 131 -2.53 -14.83 -6.69
N LEU A 132 -3.52 -15.59 -7.19
CA LEU A 132 -3.26 -16.90 -7.80
C LEU A 132 -3.42 -16.93 -9.32
N HIS A 133 -4.27 -16.08 -9.88
CA HIS A 133 -4.69 -16.17 -11.29
C HIS A 133 -4.55 -14.87 -12.10
N PRO A 134 -3.56 -13.99 -11.87
CA PRO A 134 -3.42 -12.79 -12.69
C PRO A 134 -3.10 -13.15 -14.14
N ILE A 135 -3.70 -12.43 -15.09
CA ILE A 135 -3.37 -12.56 -16.51
C ILE A 135 -2.55 -11.33 -16.91
N ILE A 136 -1.26 -11.56 -17.15
CA ILE A 136 -0.36 -10.53 -17.68
C ILE A 136 -0.07 -10.88 -19.14
N ASN A 137 -0.40 -9.95 -20.04
CA ASN A 137 -0.14 -10.07 -21.46
C ASN A 137 0.57 -8.80 -21.96
N GLN A 138 1.15 -8.87 -23.17
CA GLN A 138 1.93 -7.76 -23.72
C GLN A 138 1.07 -6.48 -23.87
N ASP A 139 -0.18 -6.60 -24.28
CA ASP A 139 -1.11 -5.46 -24.41
C ASP A 139 -1.33 -4.72 -23.07
N GLY A 140 -1.49 -5.45 -21.96
CA GLY A 140 -1.59 -4.90 -20.62
C GLY A 140 -0.29 -4.23 -20.17
N ILE A 141 0.87 -4.83 -20.48
CA ILE A 141 2.18 -4.25 -20.21
C ILE A 141 2.35 -2.93 -20.97
N ASP A 142 2.16 -2.93 -22.28
CA ASP A 142 2.32 -1.74 -23.13
C ASP A 142 1.41 -0.60 -22.65
N THR A 143 0.18 -0.92 -22.26
CA THR A 143 -0.78 0.06 -21.74
C THR A 143 -0.32 0.61 -20.39
N GLN A 144 -0.03 -0.26 -19.42
CA GLN A 144 0.27 0.16 -18.05
C GLN A 144 1.65 0.82 -17.92
N GLN A 145 2.61 0.46 -18.79
CA GLN A 145 3.88 1.18 -18.89
C GLN A 145 3.65 2.66 -19.20
N GLU A 146 2.87 2.98 -20.24
CA GLU A 146 2.60 4.37 -20.59
C GLU A 146 1.83 5.13 -19.50
N VAL A 147 0.90 4.45 -18.81
CA VAL A 147 0.18 5.02 -17.66
C VAL A 147 1.14 5.37 -16.52
N VAL A 148 2.02 4.45 -16.12
CA VAL A 148 3.00 4.69 -15.03
C VAL A 148 4.00 5.78 -15.43
N LYS A 149 4.43 5.82 -16.69
CA LYS A 149 5.30 6.88 -17.21
C LYS A 149 4.61 8.24 -17.12
N GLU A 150 3.33 8.32 -17.45
CA GLU A 150 2.59 9.57 -17.32
C GLU A 150 2.35 9.95 -15.86
N GLU A 151 2.06 8.98 -14.99
CA GLU A 151 2.01 9.23 -13.54
C GLU A 151 3.34 9.80 -13.04
N LYS A 152 4.47 9.25 -13.45
CA LYS A 152 5.80 9.77 -13.08
C LYS A 152 5.95 11.23 -13.51
N ARG A 153 5.58 11.55 -14.75
CA ARG A 153 5.63 12.93 -15.24
C ARG A 153 4.75 13.85 -14.39
N LEU A 154 3.53 13.44 -14.07
CA LEU A 154 2.59 14.24 -13.29
C LEU A 154 2.98 14.40 -11.82
N ARG A 155 3.47 13.33 -11.17
CA ARG A 155 3.70 13.27 -9.72
C ARG A 155 5.12 13.68 -9.31
N TYR A 156 6.10 13.49 -10.19
CA TYR A 156 7.50 13.73 -9.89
C TYR A 156 8.08 14.85 -10.75
N ASP A 157 7.97 14.75 -12.08
CA ASP A 157 8.75 15.62 -12.99
C ASP A 157 8.12 17.01 -13.13
N ASN A 158 6.80 17.08 -13.19
CA ASN A 158 6.02 18.32 -13.33
C ASN A 158 5.34 18.76 -12.02
N SER A 159 5.78 18.22 -10.88
CA SER A 159 5.23 18.55 -9.56
C SER A 159 6.23 19.31 -8.69
N PRO A 160 5.83 20.46 -8.09
CA PRO A 160 6.67 21.13 -7.10
C PRO A 160 7.12 20.17 -6.00
N TYR A 161 8.42 20.14 -5.72
CA TYR A 161 9.05 19.23 -4.75
C TYR A 161 8.91 17.72 -5.05
N GLY A 162 8.40 17.32 -6.21
CA GLY A 162 8.27 15.90 -6.59
C GLY A 162 9.59 15.14 -6.61
N GLN A 163 10.70 15.83 -6.90
CA GLN A 163 12.05 15.27 -6.91
C GLN A 163 12.74 15.21 -5.54
N LEU A 164 12.10 15.73 -4.47
CA LEU A 164 12.75 15.79 -3.15
C LEU A 164 13.16 14.40 -2.63
N LEU A 165 12.24 13.44 -2.64
CA LEU A 165 12.52 12.08 -2.15
C LEU A 165 13.51 11.33 -3.06
N PRO A 166 13.38 11.34 -4.40
CA PRO A 166 14.39 10.76 -5.29
C PRO A 166 15.80 11.30 -5.05
N VAL A 167 15.96 12.63 -4.99
CA VAL A 167 17.29 13.26 -4.78
C VAL A 167 17.84 12.91 -3.40
N LEU A 168 17.00 12.87 -2.36
CA LEU A 168 17.45 12.44 -1.03
C LEU A 168 17.90 10.98 -1.04
N GLY A 169 17.15 10.08 -1.67
CA GLY A 169 17.51 8.67 -1.80
C GLY A 169 18.91 8.50 -2.41
N GLU A 170 19.13 9.09 -3.58
CA GLU A 170 20.41 9.01 -4.31
C GLU A 170 21.59 9.58 -3.51
N ASN A 171 21.36 10.64 -2.73
CA ASN A 171 22.42 11.28 -1.96
C ASN A 171 22.72 10.56 -0.63
N LEU A 172 21.71 10.03 0.04
CA LEU A 172 21.85 9.32 1.32
C LEU A 172 22.38 7.90 1.15
N PHE A 173 21.91 7.17 0.14
CA PHE A 173 22.24 5.76 -0.06
C PHE A 173 23.20 5.57 -1.25
N LYS A 174 24.40 5.06 -0.98
CA LYS A 174 25.41 4.80 -2.03
C LYS A 174 25.24 3.45 -2.71
N VAL A 175 24.87 2.44 -1.93
CA VAL A 175 24.73 1.04 -2.39
C VAL A 175 23.31 0.52 -2.18
N HIS A 176 22.68 0.87 -1.05
CA HIS A 176 21.38 0.33 -0.67
C HIS A 176 20.29 0.67 -1.71
N PRO A 177 19.39 -0.27 -2.07
CA PRO A 177 18.34 -0.06 -3.09
C PRO A 177 17.37 1.10 -2.81
N TYR A 178 17.28 1.57 -1.57
CA TYR A 178 16.52 2.78 -1.22
C TYR A 178 17.03 4.06 -1.92
N LYS A 179 18.19 4.00 -2.58
CA LYS A 179 18.65 5.10 -3.43
C LYS A 179 17.72 5.36 -4.61
N ASP A 180 17.01 4.34 -5.08
CA ASP A 180 16.23 4.40 -6.31
C ASP A 180 14.79 4.85 -6.03
N PRO A 181 14.16 5.62 -6.95
CA PRO A 181 12.78 6.04 -6.80
C PRO A 181 11.84 4.84 -6.88
N ASN A 182 10.83 4.80 -6.00
CA ASN A 182 9.86 3.71 -5.96
C ASN A 182 9.08 3.52 -7.27
N ILE A 183 8.79 4.62 -7.98
CA ILE A 183 8.13 4.61 -9.30
C ILE A 183 9.05 4.14 -10.43
N GLY A 184 10.36 4.07 -10.19
CA GLY A 184 11.37 3.70 -11.18
C GLY A 184 11.92 4.84 -12.03
N TYR A 185 12.96 4.49 -12.80
CA TYR A 185 13.54 5.31 -13.85
C TYR A 185 12.84 5.06 -15.19
N MET A 186 12.79 6.07 -16.05
CA MET A 186 12.08 5.98 -17.34
C MET A 186 12.67 4.86 -18.23
N GLU A 187 13.99 4.74 -18.26
CA GLU A 187 14.70 3.73 -19.05
C GLU A 187 14.37 2.29 -18.60
N ASP A 188 14.25 2.08 -17.29
CA ASP A 188 13.89 0.77 -16.73
C ASP A 188 12.43 0.41 -16.99
N LEU A 189 11.53 1.41 -16.96
CA LEU A 189 10.12 1.21 -17.31
C LEU A 189 9.96 0.90 -18.81
N ASP A 190 10.71 1.59 -19.67
CA ASP A 190 10.73 1.35 -21.12
C ASP A 190 11.28 -0.04 -21.47
N ALA A 191 12.16 -0.58 -20.63
CA ALA A 191 12.74 -1.91 -20.79
C ALA A 191 11.83 -3.06 -20.30
N ALA A 192 10.65 -2.77 -19.74
CA ALA A 192 9.78 -3.85 -19.28
C ALA A 192 9.23 -4.66 -20.47
N SER A 193 9.32 -5.98 -20.33
CA SER A 193 8.85 -6.96 -21.31
C SER A 193 8.07 -8.05 -20.58
N LEU A 194 7.33 -8.85 -21.35
CA LEU A 194 6.57 -9.99 -20.80
C LEU A 194 7.46 -11.05 -20.12
N GLU A 195 8.74 -11.12 -20.47
CA GLU A 195 9.74 -12.07 -19.92
C GLU A 195 10.52 -11.56 -18.68
#